data_AF-A0A445DYZ7-F1
#
_entry.id   AF-A0A445DYZ7-F1
#
_cell.length_a   1.000
_cell.length_b   1.000
_cell.length_c   1.000
_cell.angle_alpha   90.00
_cell.angle_beta   90.00
_cell.angle_gamma   90.00
#
_symmetry.space_group_name_H-M   'P 1'
#
loop_
_entity.id
_entity.type
_entity.pdbx_description
1 polymer ?
#
loop_
_entity_poly.entity_id
_entity_poly.type
_entity_poly.pdbx_seq_one_letter_code
_entity_poly.pdbx_strand_id
1 'polypeptide(L)'
;MAYKNNIGGMKDFAIPDYILVPGAKIRNDYYIPECPLIVFINSKSGGQLGGELLTTYNSLLNKNQVFDLGSNAPDMVLHRIYSKLEKLKHNGDTFAAEIQKRLRIIVAGGDGTASWIMGVVADLKLHRPPPVATVPLGTGNNIPFSFGWGRKNPGTDKEAVMSFLNQVKDAKELKIDSWHVIMRMKTPKEGSCEHIAPVELPHAMHPCHPVSPTDKLNLEGYHTYRGGFWNYFSIGMDAQVSYKFHSERKLHPERFKHQLYNQSCYLRLGCTQGWFFAPLKSSAWKIAQLATVKIMKKHGQWEDLNIPQSTRSIVCLNLPSFAGGLNPWGTPNRKKSINRDLTNPYVDDGLFEVVGFRDAWHGLLLLAPKGHGTRLAQTSRIRFEFHKGEADFTFMRIDGEPWKQPIPKDDDGRVVVEISHHGQVTMLATSSCQCKSMHDPSSSSTPATSQGEEEFSTTDDSSSENSEQRRKFGAADTFKYTDAIQSLKLD
;
A
#
# COMPACT_ATOMS: atom_id res chain seq x y z
N MET A 1 -43.09 21.48 6.50
CA MET A 1 -42.44 20.18 6.22
C MET A 1 -41.13 20.50 5.54
N ALA A 2 -39.92 20.18 5.99
CA ALA A 2 -39.46 19.11 6.87
C ALA A 2 -38.25 19.58 7.72
N TYR A 3 -38.35 19.41 9.04
CA TYR A 3 -37.23 19.43 9.99
C TYR A 3 -37.23 18.09 10.75
N LYS A 4 -37.27 17.00 9.98
CA LYS A 4 -37.09 15.63 10.46
C LYS A 4 -36.13 14.97 9.47
N ASN A 5 -34.85 14.85 9.85
CA ASN A 5 -33.88 13.81 9.40
C ASN A 5 -32.42 14.26 9.58
N ASN A 6 -31.95 14.43 10.83
CA ASN A 6 -30.49 14.48 11.06
C ASN A 6 -30.00 13.71 12.31
N ILE A 7 -30.91 13.05 13.03
CA ILE A 7 -30.55 12.19 14.18
C ILE A 7 -30.40 10.72 13.75
N GLY A 8 -30.92 10.34 12.58
CA GLY A 8 -30.83 8.98 12.04
C GLY A 8 -29.45 8.60 11.52
N GLY A 9 -28.71 9.54 10.92
CA GLY A 9 -27.44 9.22 10.24
C GLY A 9 -26.32 8.72 11.16
N MET A 10 -26.25 9.19 12.41
CA MET A 10 -25.24 8.69 13.37
C MET A 10 -25.45 7.23 13.74
N LYS A 11 -26.71 6.76 13.66
CA LYS A 11 -27.04 5.40 14.05
C LYS A 11 -26.47 4.39 13.06
N ASP A 12 -26.52 4.71 11.77
CA ASP A 12 -26.06 3.83 10.70
C ASP A 12 -24.59 3.40 10.84
N PHE A 13 -23.79 4.10 11.65
CA PHE A 13 -22.35 3.88 11.80
C PHE A 13 -21.89 3.34 13.16
N ALA A 14 -22.75 3.39 14.19
CA ALA A 14 -22.33 3.19 15.57
C ALA A 14 -22.16 1.71 15.94
N ILE A 15 -20.98 1.34 16.45
CA ILE A 15 -20.70 0.02 17.01
C ILE A 15 -20.93 0.07 18.53
N PRO A 16 -21.68 -0.88 19.11
CA PRO A 16 -21.92 -0.94 20.56
C PRO A 16 -20.66 -1.07 21.42
N ASP A 17 -20.67 -0.43 22.59
CA ASP A 17 -19.53 -0.45 23.51
C ASP A 17 -19.16 -1.85 24.00
N TYR A 18 -20.09 -2.80 24.13
CA TYR A 18 -19.78 -4.16 24.57
C TYR A 18 -18.89 -4.94 23.59
N ILE A 19 -18.81 -4.47 22.33
CA ILE A 19 -17.89 -4.98 21.30
C ILE A 19 -16.53 -4.29 21.38
N LEU A 20 -16.51 -2.98 21.69
CA LEU A 20 -15.30 -2.16 21.60
C LEU A 20 -14.51 -2.08 22.92
N VAL A 21 -15.22 -2.13 24.05
CA VAL A 21 -14.70 -1.87 25.39
C VAL A 21 -14.73 -3.17 26.22
N PRO A 22 -13.58 -3.63 26.74
CA PRO A 22 -13.54 -4.77 27.65
C PRO A 22 -14.43 -4.54 28.89
N GLY A 23 -15.23 -5.54 29.25
CA GLY A 23 -16.08 -5.50 30.45
C GLY A 23 -17.37 -4.67 30.33
N ALA A 24 -17.63 -4.03 29.19
CA ALA A 24 -18.90 -3.33 28.97
C ALA A 24 -20.08 -4.32 28.91
N LYS A 25 -21.17 -3.98 29.61
CA LYS A 25 -22.39 -4.82 29.70
C LYS A 25 -23.20 -4.74 28.41
N ILE A 26 -23.79 -5.87 28.01
CA ILE A 26 -24.77 -5.94 26.93
C ILE A 26 -26.03 -5.21 27.38
N ARG A 27 -26.58 -4.35 26.52
CA ARG A 27 -27.85 -3.66 26.70
C ARG A 27 -28.83 -4.15 25.63
N ASN A 28 -30.13 -4.16 25.94
CA ASN A 28 -31.16 -4.73 25.07
C ASN A 28 -31.66 -3.78 23.97
N ASP A 29 -31.09 -2.57 23.85
CA ASP A 29 -31.54 -1.49 22.97
C ASP A 29 -30.67 -1.29 21.71
N TYR A 30 -29.78 -2.23 21.40
CA TYR A 30 -28.92 -2.13 20.22
C TYR A 30 -29.65 -2.49 18.93
N TYR A 31 -29.53 -1.63 17.92
CA TYR A 31 -29.97 -1.87 16.54
C TYR A 31 -28.74 -2.16 15.68
N ILE A 32 -28.88 -3.02 14.66
CA ILE A 32 -27.75 -3.37 13.78
C ILE A 32 -27.49 -2.16 12.87
N PRO A 33 -26.30 -1.51 12.95
CA PRO A 33 -25.95 -0.42 12.06
C PRO A 33 -25.86 -0.92 10.62
N GLU A 34 -26.27 -0.10 9.67
CA GLU A 34 -26.19 -0.40 8.25
C GLU A 34 -24.72 -0.51 7.78
N CYS A 35 -23.86 0.33 8.34
CA CYS A 35 -22.46 0.49 7.97
C CYS A 35 -21.59 0.72 9.23
N PRO A 36 -21.37 -0.28 10.10
CA PRO A 36 -20.49 -0.13 11.26
C PRO A 36 -19.09 0.31 10.83
N LEU A 37 -18.52 1.31 11.51
CA LEU A 37 -17.26 1.92 11.11
C LEU A 37 -16.18 1.88 12.19
N ILE A 38 -14.93 1.69 11.76
CA ILE A 38 -13.74 2.03 12.55
C ILE A 38 -12.96 3.10 11.79
N VAL A 39 -12.55 4.15 12.49
CA VAL A 39 -11.84 5.28 11.90
C VAL A 39 -10.45 5.37 12.49
N PHE A 40 -9.43 5.25 11.64
CA PHE A 40 -8.04 5.51 11.99
C PHE A 40 -7.61 6.86 11.43
N ILE A 41 -7.02 7.70 12.26
CA ILE A 41 -6.63 9.06 11.88
C ILE A 41 -5.17 9.28 12.29
N ASN A 42 -4.34 9.73 11.36
CA ASN A 42 -3.03 10.27 11.70
C ASN A 42 -3.18 11.76 12.01
N SER A 43 -3.23 12.12 13.30
CA SER A 43 -3.47 13.49 13.76
C SER A 43 -2.43 14.51 13.26
N LYS A 44 -1.21 14.05 12.93
CA LYS A 44 -0.12 14.89 12.40
C LYS A 44 -0.20 15.11 10.88
N SER A 45 -1.06 14.39 10.16
CA SER A 45 -1.18 14.53 8.71
C SER A 45 -1.96 15.79 8.30
N GLY A 46 -1.74 16.22 7.05
CA GLY A 46 -2.49 17.34 6.45
C GLY A 46 -2.19 18.72 7.02
N GLY A 47 -1.11 18.92 7.76
CA GLY A 47 -0.81 20.22 8.36
C GLY A 47 -1.76 20.58 9.51
N GLN A 48 -2.07 19.60 10.38
CA GLN A 48 -3.03 19.65 11.50
C GLN A 48 -4.50 19.37 11.15
N LEU A 49 -4.86 19.21 9.87
CA LEU A 49 -6.20 18.76 9.49
C LEU A 49 -6.57 17.40 10.11
N GLY A 50 -5.59 16.53 10.36
CA GLY A 50 -5.80 15.26 11.06
C GLY A 50 -6.32 15.44 12.49
N GLY A 51 -5.81 16.42 13.25
CA GLY A 51 -6.27 16.71 14.61
C GLY A 51 -7.69 17.30 14.63
N GLU A 52 -8.01 18.16 13.67
CA GLU A 52 -9.37 18.68 13.49
C GLU A 52 -10.36 17.55 13.16
N LEU A 53 -10.02 16.69 12.19
CA LEU A 53 -10.83 15.51 11.85
C LEU A 53 -11.02 14.59 13.05
N LEU A 54 -9.97 14.35 13.84
CA LEU A 54 -10.07 13.54 15.05
C LEU A 54 -11.12 14.10 16.01
N THR A 55 -11.16 15.42 16.19
CA THR A 55 -12.16 16.09 17.03
C THR A 55 -13.57 15.94 16.44
N THR A 56 -13.72 16.17 15.13
CA THR A 56 -15.01 16.09 14.45
C THR A 56 -15.57 14.67 14.46
N TYR A 57 -14.77 13.66 14.10
CA TYR A 57 -15.19 12.25 14.16
C TYR A 57 -15.57 11.83 15.58
N ASN A 58 -14.83 12.23 16.61
CA ASN A 58 -15.20 11.95 18.01
C ASN A 58 -16.51 12.63 18.45
N SER A 59 -16.89 13.75 17.81
CA SER A 59 -18.17 14.40 18.07
C SER A 59 -19.35 13.75 17.34
N LEU A 60 -19.07 12.95 16.30
CA LEU A 60 -20.07 12.33 15.43
C LEU A 60 -20.27 10.83 15.65
N LEU A 61 -19.22 10.13 16.05
CA LEU A 61 -19.21 8.69 16.26
C LEU A 61 -18.97 8.34 17.74
N ASN A 62 -19.13 7.07 18.09
CA ASN A 62 -18.64 6.58 19.36
C ASN A 62 -17.11 6.80 19.43
N LYS A 63 -16.64 7.46 20.49
CA LYS A 63 -15.21 7.71 20.73
C LYS A 63 -14.36 6.42 20.74
N ASN A 64 -14.96 5.27 21.05
CA ASN A 64 -14.29 3.98 21.04
C ASN A 64 -14.16 3.37 19.62
N GLN A 65 -14.66 4.04 18.58
CA GLN A 65 -14.53 3.68 17.16
C GLN A 65 -13.50 4.56 16.43
N VAL A 66 -12.97 5.60 17.07
CA VAL A 66 -12.08 6.60 16.45
C VAL A 66 -10.72 6.53 17.13
N PHE A 67 -9.68 6.20 16.36
CA PHE A 67 -8.34 5.93 16.87
C PHE A 67 -7.32 6.88 16.25
N ASP A 68 -6.59 7.61 17.09
CA ASP A 68 -5.37 8.30 16.65
C ASP A 68 -4.23 7.29 16.50
N LEU A 69 -3.66 7.21 15.30
CA LEU A 69 -2.53 6.35 14.96
C LEU A 69 -1.23 6.76 15.65
N GLY A 70 -1.13 8.00 16.14
CA GLY A 70 -0.02 8.42 16.99
C GLY A 70 -0.03 7.77 18.37
N SER A 71 -1.20 7.28 18.81
CA SER A 71 -1.42 6.75 20.17
C SER A 71 -1.82 5.28 20.19
N ASN A 72 -2.34 4.75 19.08
CA ASN A 72 -2.87 3.40 18.99
C ASN A 72 -2.27 2.70 17.77
N ALA A 73 -1.57 1.60 18.02
CA ALA A 73 -1.09 0.73 16.95
C ALA A 73 -2.29 0.02 16.28
N PRO A 74 -2.46 0.11 14.96
CA PRO A 74 -3.64 -0.40 14.27
C PRO A 74 -3.80 -1.91 14.35
N ASP A 75 -2.70 -2.67 14.41
CA ASP A 75 -2.71 -4.11 14.59
C ASP A 75 -3.29 -4.50 15.95
N MET A 76 -2.88 -3.84 17.03
CA MET A 76 -3.41 -4.06 18.37
C MET A 76 -4.91 -3.75 18.46
N VAL A 77 -5.35 -2.66 17.82
CA VAL A 77 -6.76 -2.26 17.79
C VAL A 77 -7.59 -3.29 17.03
N LEU A 78 -7.19 -3.64 15.81
CA LEU A 78 -7.93 -4.58 14.97
C LEU A 78 -7.92 -5.99 15.56
N HIS A 79 -6.78 -6.45 16.08
CA HIS A 79 -6.68 -7.74 16.76
C HIS A 79 -7.65 -7.81 17.96
N ARG A 80 -7.70 -6.76 18.80
CA ARG A 80 -8.61 -6.71 19.95
C ARG A 80 -10.08 -6.78 19.52
N ILE A 81 -10.48 -5.96 18.55
CA ILE A 81 -11.88 -5.87 18.09
C ILE A 81 -12.32 -7.17 17.43
N TYR A 82 -11.51 -7.72 16.51
CA TYR A 82 -11.85 -8.98 15.84
C TYR A 82 -11.84 -10.17 16.80
N SER A 83 -10.91 -10.21 17.76
CA SER A 83 -10.94 -11.23 18.82
C SER A 83 -12.19 -11.17 19.68
N LYS A 84 -12.69 -9.97 19.96
CA LYS A 84 -13.94 -9.81 20.70
C LYS A 84 -15.16 -10.22 19.86
N LEU A 85 -15.25 -9.75 18.61
CA LEU A 85 -16.33 -10.09 17.69
C LEU A 85 -16.48 -11.60 17.50
N GLU A 86 -15.37 -12.28 17.30
CA GLU A 86 -15.38 -13.72 17.08
C GLU A 86 -15.71 -14.50 18.35
N LYS A 87 -15.20 -14.11 19.53
CA LYS A 87 -15.62 -14.71 20.81
C LYS A 87 -17.12 -14.56 21.02
N LEU A 88 -17.68 -13.39 20.73
CA LEU A 88 -19.12 -13.15 20.81
C LEU A 88 -19.90 -14.04 19.82
N LYS A 89 -19.43 -14.15 18.57
CA LYS A 89 -20.02 -15.04 17.55
C LYS A 89 -20.03 -16.51 18.01
N HIS A 90 -18.93 -17.00 18.58
CA HIS A 90 -18.86 -18.36 19.13
C HIS A 90 -19.84 -18.58 20.29
N ASN A 91 -20.11 -17.54 21.07
CA ASN A 91 -21.09 -17.58 22.16
C ASN A 91 -22.55 -17.37 21.68
N GLY A 92 -22.79 -17.37 20.36
CA GLY A 92 -24.13 -17.26 19.77
C GLY A 92 -24.64 -15.84 19.57
N ASP A 93 -23.79 -14.82 19.71
CA ASP A 93 -24.17 -13.42 19.43
C ASP A 93 -24.29 -13.19 17.92
N THR A 94 -25.54 -13.20 17.43
CA THR A 94 -25.88 -12.93 16.02
C THR A 94 -25.61 -11.48 15.62
N PHE A 95 -25.64 -10.55 16.58
CA PHE A 95 -25.37 -9.14 16.35
C PHE A 95 -23.90 -8.92 16.03
N ALA A 96 -22.99 -9.57 16.77
CA ALA A 96 -21.55 -9.51 16.50
C ALA A 96 -21.21 -10.04 15.08
N ALA A 97 -21.88 -11.11 14.65
CA ALA A 97 -21.70 -11.67 13.30
C ALA A 97 -22.12 -10.68 12.20
N GLU A 98 -23.26 -9.99 12.37
CA GLU A 98 -23.74 -8.98 11.42
C GLU A 98 -22.87 -7.72 11.42
N ILE A 99 -22.37 -7.28 12.59
CA ILE A 99 -21.41 -6.17 12.68
C ILE A 99 -20.14 -6.51 11.90
N GLN A 100 -19.54 -7.68 12.15
CA GLN A 100 -18.32 -8.10 11.47
C GLN A 100 -18.51 -8.18 9.95
N LYS A 101 -19.67 -8.64 9.49
CA LYS A 101 -20.00 -8.76 8.07
C LYS A 101 -20.09 -7.40 7.36
N ARG A 102 -20.54 -6.35 8.05
CA ARG A 102 -20.79 -5.01 7.48
C ARG A 102 -19.71 -4.00 7.81
N LEU A 103 -18.72 -4.38 8.62
CA LEU A 103 -17.69 -3.50 9.15
C LEU A 103 -16.84 -2.91 8.02
N ARG A 104 -16.69 -1.58 8.02
CA ARG A 104 -15.80 -0.85 7.11
C ARG A 104 -14.78 -0.06 7.89
N ILE A 105 -13.63 0.22 7.27
CA ILE A 105 -12.56 1.04 7.86
C ILE A 105 -12.42 2.34 7.08
N ILE A 106 -12.28 3.46 7.80
CA ILE A 106 -11.82 4.74 7.25
C ILE A 106 -10.41 5.01 7.76
N VAL A 107 -9.52 5.44 6.86
CA VAL A 107 -8.15 5.85 7.20
C VAL A 107 -7.90 7.27 6.73
N ALA A 108 -7.61 8.18 7.64
CA ALA A 108 -7.26 9.56 7.34
C ALA A 108 -5.76 9.80 7.47
N GLY A 109 -5.09 10.06 6.35
CA GLY A 109 -3.64 10.18 6.29
C GLY A 109 -3.10 10.39 4.88
N GLY A 110 -1.78 10.23 4.71
CA GLY A 110 -1.17 10.11 3.38
C GLY A 110 -1.16 8.67 2.86
N ASP A 111 -0.63 8.45 1.66
CA ASP A 111 -0.54 7.13 1.01
C ASP A 111 0.16 6.08 1.91
N GLY A 112 1.25 6.44 2.61
CA GLY A 112 1.93 5.53 3.55
C GLY A 112 1.08 5.15 4.76
N THR A 113 0.25 6.06 5.28
CA THR A 113 -0.69 5.75 6.37
C THR A 113 -1.79 4.79 5.92
N ALA A 114 -2.32 4.98 4.71
CA ALA A 114 -3.28 4.03 4.13
C ALA A 114 -2.64 2.64 3.95
N SER A 115 -1.40 2.61 3.44
CA SER A 115 -0.65 1.38 3.19
C SER A 115 -0.32 0.62 4.46
N TRP A 116 -0.03 1.32 5.55
CA TRP A 116 0.15 0.70 6.87
C TRP A 116 -1.11 -0.06 7.30
N ILE A 117 -2.29 0.54 7.20
CA ILE A 117 -3.56 -0.12 7.55
C ILE A 117 -3.85 -1.32 6.65
N MET A 118 -3.64 -1.19 5.34
CA MET A 118 -3.81 -2.31 4.41
C MET A 118 -2.85 -3.46 4.72
N GLY A 119 -1.60 -3.16 5.09
CA GLY A 119 -0.62 -4.16 5.53
C GLY A 119 -1.04 -4.88 6.79
N VAL A 120 -1.58 -4.17 7.78
CA VAL A 120 -2.13 -4.79 9.00
C VAL A 120 -3.32 -5.69 8.66
N VAL A 121 -4.27 -5.22 7.84
CA VAL A 121 -5.45 -6.00 7.44
C VAL A 121 -5.02 -7.30 6.73
N ALA A 122 -4.02 -7.22 5.85
CA ALA A 122 -3.46 -8.39 5.17
C ALA A 122 -2.74 -9.35 6.15
N ASP A 123 -1.89 -8.84 7.04
CA ASP A 123 -1.12 -9.65 7.97
C ASP A 123 -1.96 -10.35 9.05
N LEU A 124 -3.09 -9.76 9.44
CA LEU A 124 -4.01 -10.35 10.43
C LEU A 124 -4.79 -11.56 9.90
N LYS A 125 -4.81 -11.80 8.57
CA LYS A 125 -5.51 -12.93 7.92
C LYS A 125 -6.95 -13.11 8.42
N LEU A 126 -7.69 -12.02 8.51
CA LEU A 126 -9.08 -12.02 8.98
C LEU A 126 -9.94 -12.84 8.00
N HIS A 127 -10.86 -13.68 8.52
CA HIS A 127 -11.73 -14.52 7.67
C HIS A 127 -12.60 -13.67 6.70
N ARG A 128 -12.98 -12.47 7.14
CA ARG A 128 -13.65 -11.45 6.33
C ARG A 128 -12.99 -10.10 6.60
N PRO A 129 -11.94 -9.74 5.85
CA PRO A 129 -11.25 -8.47 6.06
C PRO A 129 -12.20 -7.32 5.65
N PRO A 130 -12.24 -6.23 6.44
CA PRO A 130 -13.15 -5.11 6.16
C PRO A 130 -12.60 -4.25 5.02
N PRO A 131 -13.45 -3.70 4.15
CA PRO A 131 -12.98 -2.84 3.08
C PRO A 131 -12.55 -1.46 3.62
N VAL A 132 -11.57 -0.84 2.96
CA VAL A 132 -10.91 0.39 3.44
C VAL A 132 -11.23 1.59 2.55
N ALA A 133 -11.73 2.68 3.15
CA ALA A 133 -11.81 4.01 2.54
C ALA A 133 -10.69 4.91 3.04
N THR A 134 -10.20 5.82 2.18
CA THR A 134 -9.06 6.68 2.49
C THR A 134 -9.44 8.16 2.40
N VAL A 135 -9.22 8.92 3.47
CA VAL A 135 -9.36 10.38 3.49
C VAL A 135 -8.01 11.02 3.12
N PRO A 136 -7.95 11.82 2.04
CA PRO A 136 -6.71 12.39 1.49
C PRO A 136 -6.13 13.53 2.35
N LEU A 137 -5.22 13.22 3.28
CA LEU A 137 -4.49 14.20 4.10
C LEU A 137 -3.00 14.37 3.70
N GLY A 138 -2.50 13.60 2.75
CA GLY A 138 -1.13 13.70 2.26
C GLY A 138 -0.94 14.82 1.22
N THR A 139 0.29 14.96 0.72
CA THR A 139 0.61 15.91 -0.36
C THR A 139 0.31 15.33 -1.76
N GLY A 140 0.62 14.04 -1.96
CA GLY A 140 0.44 13.31 -3.23
C GLY A 140 -0.93 12.65 -3.37
N ASN A 141 -1.41 11.92 -2.35
CA ASN A 141 -2.75 11.32 -2.31
C ASN A 141 -3.11 10.51 -3.56
N ASN A 142 -2.26 9.57 -3.93
CA ASN A 142 -2.45 8.76 -5.13
C ASN A 142 -3.47 7.63 -4.90
N ILE A 143 -3.47 7.00 -3.72
CA ILE A 143 -4.42 5.95 -3.34
C ILE A 143 -5.85 6.50 -3.32
N PRO A 144 -6.18 7.52 -2.49
CA PRO A 144 -7.53 8.11 -2.47
C PRO A 144 -7.98 8.62 -3.83
N PHE A 145 -7.08 9.20 -4.64
CA PHE A 145 -7.41 9.64 -5.99
C PHE A 145 -7.82 8.47 -6.90
N SER A 146 -7.12 7.33 -6.83
CA SER A 146 -7.42 6.14 -7.65
C SER A 146 -8.81 5.57 -7.37
N PHE A 147 -9.26 5.63 -6.11
CA PHE A 147 -10.58 5.15 -5.69
C PHE A 147 -11.69 6.21 -5.74
N GLY A 148 -11.40 7.41 -6.24
CA GLY A 148 -12.39 8.46 -6.44
C GLY A 148 -12.74 9.27 -5.20
N TRP A 149 -11.90 9.24 -4.15
CA TRP A 149 -12.03 10.08 -2.94
C TRP A 149 -11.42 11.48 -3.12
N GLY A 150 -10.77 11.73 -4.27
CA GLY A 150 -10.19 13.02 -4.62
C GLY A 150 -8.75 13.21 -4.14
N ARG A 151 -8.14 14.34 -4.55
CA ARG A 151 -6.74 14.68 -4.24
C ARG A 151 -6.57 15.45 -2.92
N LYS A 152 -7.65 16.02 -2.40
CA LYS A 152 -7.64 16.91 -1.24
C LYS A 152 -8.76 16.52 -0.30
N ASN A 153 -8.54 16.75 1.00
CA ASN A 153 -9.55 16.55 2.01
C ASN A 153 -10.82 17.37 1.68
N PRO A 154 -12.03 16.78 1.71
CA PRO A 154 -13.26 17.50 1.39
C PRO A 154 -13.60 18.59 2.43
N GLY A 155 -13.16 18.45 3.67
CA GLY A 155 -13.38 19.39 4.77
C GLY A 155 -13.15 18.72 6.13
N THR A 156 -13.06 19.51 7.19
CA THR A 156 -12.89 19.02 8.58
C THR A 156 -14.09 19.32 9.47
N ASP A 157 -15.04 20.12 8.99
CA ASP A 157 -16.31 20.41 9.63
C ASP A 157 -17.27 19.22 9.64
N LYS A 158 -18.33 19.33 10.44
CA LYS A 158 -19.28 18.24 10.66
C LYS A 158 -20.03 17.87 9.39
N GLU A 159 -20.41 18.85 8.59
CA GLU A 159 -21.15 18.66 7.34
C GLU A 159 -20.31 17.89 6.32
N ALA A 160 -19.04 18.27 6.15
CA ALA A 160 -18.10 17.60 5.27
C ALA A 160 -17.83 16.15 5.71
N VAL A 161 -17.61 15.93 7.02
CA VAL A 161 -17.39 14.58 7.56
C VAL A 161 -18.64 13.71 7.41
N MET A 162 -19.84 14.23 7.70
CA MET A 162 -21.09 13.48 7.49
C MET A 162 -21.33 13.16 6.01
N SER A 163 -21.01 14.09 5.10
CA SER A 163 -21.06 13.84 3.66
C SER A 163 -20.10 12.70 3.25
N PHE A 164 -18.89 12.70 3.79
CA PHE A 164 -17.92 11.63 3.55
C PHE A 164 -18.40 10.28 4.11
N LEU A 165 -18.98 10.26 5.32
CA LEU A 165 -19.55 9.04 5.92
C LEU A 165 -20.67 8.43 5.05
N ASN A 166 -21.54 9.27 4.48
CA ASN A 166 -22.58 8.81 3.55
C ASN A 166 -21.99 8.27 2.25
N GLN A 167 -20.96 8.92 1.69
CA GLN A 167 -20.26 8.38 0.52
C GLN A 167 -19.58 7.03 0.83
N VAL A 168 -19.03 6.88 2.04
CA VAL A 168 -18.46 5.60 2.52
C VAL A 168 -19.54 4.53 2.64
N LYS A 169 -20.76 4.88 3.04
CA LYS A 169 -21.91 3.94 3.06
C LYS A 169 -22.27 3.44 1.67
N ASP A 170 -22.33 4.36 0.70
CA ASP A 170 -22.76 4.06 -0.67
C ASP A 170 -21.63 3.52 -1.57
N ALA A 171 -20.39 3.54 -1.09
CA ALA A 171 -19.21 3.10 -1.85
C ALA A 171 -19.27 1.60 -2.19
N LYS A 172 -18.71 1.28 -3.36
CA LYS A 172 -18.58 -0.10 -3.85
C LYS A 172 -17.27 -0.70 -3.36
N GLU A 173 -17.29 -2.00 -3.15
CA GLU A 173 -16.08 -2.77 -2.84
C GLU A 173 -15.34 -3.12 -4.12
N LEU A 174 -14.04 -2.85 -4.15
CA LEU A 174 -13.13 -3.19 -5.24
C LEU A 174 -11.91 -3.90 -4.66
N LYS A 175 -11.65 -5.12 -5.09
CA LYS A 175 -10.42 -5.84 -4.73
C LYS A 175 -9.25 -5.27 -5.51
N ILE A 176 -8.12 -5.14 -4.83
CA ILE A 176 -6.85 -4.77 -5.46
C ILE A 176 -5.76 -5.74 -5.05
N ASP A 177 -4.82 -5.97 -5.94
CA ASP A 177 -3.62 -6.74 -5.68
C ASP A 177 -2.72 -6.02 -4.68
N SER A 178 -2.01 -6.84 -3.92
CA SER A 178 -1.00 -6.43 -2.95
C SER A 178 0.31 -7.10 -3.31
N TRP A 179 1.40 -6.34 -3.15
CA TRP A 179 2.70 -6.72 -3.68
C TRP A 179 3.72 -6.83 -2.56
N HIS A 180 4.32 -8.01 -2.41
CA HIS A 180 5.33 -8.28 -1.40
C HIS A 180 6.71 -7.94 -1.93
N VAL A 181 7.40 -7.07 -1.20
CA VAL A 181 8.79 -6.66 -1.41
C VAL A 181 9.66 -7.41 -0.42
N ILE A 182 10.62 -8.18 -0.92
CA ILE A 182 11.66 -8.81 -0.11
C ILE A 182 13.00 -8.24 -0.52
N MET A 183 13.69 -7.62 0.42
CA MET A 183 15.04 -7.09 0.24
C MET A 183 16.03 -7.91 1.05
N ARG A 184 17.06 -8.43 0.40
CA ARG A 184 18.14 -9.21 1.03
C ARG A 184 19.46 -8.49 0.84
N MET A 185 20.19 -8.31 1.93
CA MET A 185 21.48 -7.63 1.95
C MET A 185 22.51 -8.52 2.63
N LYS A 186 23.63 -8.81 1.96
CA LYS A 186 24.69 -9.63 2.56
C LYS A 186 25.31 -8.91 3.76
N THR A 187 25.50 -9.63 4.87
CA THR A 187 26.20 -9.17 6.07
C THR A 187 27.70 -9.05 5.77
N PRO A 188 28.35 -7.93 6.13
CA PRO A 188 29.81 -7.79 6.00
C PRO A 188 30.56 -8.84 6.81
N LYS A 189 31.72 -9.29 6.30
CA LYS A 189 32.61 -10.23 7.00
C LYS A 189 33.41 -9.54 8.14
N GLU A 190 33.59 -8.22 8.10
CA GLU A 190 34.28 -7.41 9.12
C GLU A 190 33.58 -6.06 9.32
N GLY A 191 33.42 -5.62 10.59
CA GLY A 191 32.80 -4.35 10.98
C GLY A 191 31.38 -4.49 11.58
N SER A 192 30.96 -3.52 12.39
CA SER A 192 29.61 -3.50 12.98
C SER A 192 28.54 -3.36 11.88
N CYS A 193 27.41 -4.07 12.05
CA CYS A 193 26.29 -4.06 11.10
C CYS A 193 25.54 -2.72 11.03
N GLU A 194 25.94 -1.73 11.82
CA GLU A 194 25.28 -0.42 11.94
C GLU A 194 25.41 0.45 10.67
N HIS A 195 26.38 0.17 9.80
CA HIS A 195 26.68 1.02 8.63
C HIS A 195 25.96 0.64 7.32
N ILE A 196 25.20 -0.46 7.29
CA ILE A 196 24.55 -0.97 6.06
C ILE A 196 23.02 -1.00 6.14
N ALA A 197 22.44 -1.08 7.34
CA ALA A 197 20.99 -0.94 7.47
C ALA A 197 20.56 0.47 7.01
N PRO A 198 19.49 0.61 6.22
CA PRO A 198 18.94 1.93 5.92
C PRO A 198 18.63 2.68 7.21
N VAL A 199 19.16 3.90 7.34
CA VAL A 199 19.09 4.73 8.56
C VAL A 199 17.65 4.93 9.04
N GLU A 200 16.69 4.96 8.12
CA GLU A 200 15.25 4.91 8.38
C GLU A 200 14.55 4.14 7.25
N LEU A 201 13.88 3.03 7.58
CA LEU A 201 13.02 2.31 6.65
C LEU A 201 11.61 2.90 6.61
N PRO A 202 10.87 2.76 5.50
CA PRO A 202 9.43 3.02 5.45
C PRO A 202 8.65 2.22 6.50
N HIS A 203 7.50 2.73 6.94
CA HIS A 203 6.62 1.96 7.84
C HIS A 203 6.12 0.66 7.20
N ALA A 204 6.11 0.61 5.87
CA ALA A 204 5.76 -0.57 5.11
C ALA A 204 6.88 -1.62 5.03
N MET A 205 8.09 -1.37 5.55
CA MET A 205 9.25 -2.26 5.46
C MET A 205 9.80 -2.61 6.86
N HIS A 206 9.89 -3.89 7.14
CA HIS A 206 10.26 -4.42 8.46
C HIS A 206 11.45 -5.38 8.37
N PRO A 207 12.38 -5.36 9.34
CA PRO A 207 13.40 -6.39 9.45
C PRO A 207 12.74 -7.74 9.72
N CYS A 208 13.24 -8.79 9.07
CA CYS A 208 12.82 -10.16 9.27
C CYS A 208 14.00 -10.95 9.81
N HIS A 209 13.87 -11.49 11.03
CA HIS A 209 14.87 -12.41 11.57
C HIS A 209 14.87 -13.73 10.78
N PRO A 210 16.02 -14.42 10.67
CA PRO A 210 16.14 -15.65 9.88
C PRO A 210 15.07 -16.68 10.28
N VAL A 211 14.15 -16.99 9.37
CA VAL A 211 13.09 -17.96 9.61
C VAL A 211 13.62 -19.35 9.27
N SER A 212 14.13 -20.06 10.29
CA SER A 212 14.53 -21.47 10.25
C SER A 212 15.70 -21.83 9.29
N PRO A 213 16.60 -22.77 9.68
CA PRO A 213 17.64 -23.32 8.79
C PRO A 213 17.12 -24.03 7.52
N THR A 214 15.81 -24.29 7.44
CA THR A 214 15.16 -25.03 6.34
C THR A 214 14.55 -24.15 5.24
N ASP A 215 14.69 -22.82 5.32
CA ASP A 215 14.25 -21.93 4.26
C ASP A 215 15.26 -21.91 3.10
N LYS A 216 14.84 -22.36 1.91
CA LYS A 216 15.65 -22.32 0.67
C LYS A 216 16.08 -20.90 0.28
N LEU A 217 15.45 -19.87 0.83
CA LEU A 217 15.75 -18.45 0.61
C LEU A 217 16.48 -17.79 1.79
N ASN A 218 16.70 -18.51 2.88
CA ASN A 218 17.51 -18.06 4.00
C ASN A 218 18.97 -18.28 3.61
N LEU A 219 19.54 -17.22 3.02
CA LEU A 219 20.95 -17.18 2.72
C LEU A 219 21.66 -16.83 4.02
N GLU A 220 22.32 -17.81 4.62
CA GLU A 220 23.18 -17.60 5.78
C GLU A 220 24.13 -16.41 5.50
N GLY A 221 24.20 -15.46 6.44
CA GLY A 221 24.95 -14.21 6.26
C GLY A 221 24.22 -13.13 5.45
N TYR A 222 22.88 -13.08 5.44
CA TYR A 222 22.09 -11.98 4.87
C TYR A 222 21.08 -11.39 5.88
N HIS A 223 20.98 -10.06 5.91
CA HIS A 223 19.85 -9.33 6.50
C HIS A 223 18.68 -9.31 5.51
N THR A 224 17.51 -9.76 5.96
CA THR A 224 16.29 -9.75 5.16
C THR A 224 15.31 -8.72 5.70
N TYR A 225 14.75 -7.93 4.79
CA TYR A 225 13.66 -7.00 5.06
C TYR A 225 12.47 -7.38 4.19
N ARG A 226 11.28 -7.21 4.72
CA ARG A 226 10.01 -7.53 4.06
C ARG A 226 9.07 -6.35 4.14
N GLY A 227 8.23 -6.18 3.14
CA GLY A 227 7.27 -5.10 3.12
C GLY A 227 6.26 -5.20 2.00
N GLY A 228 5.27 -4.31 2.01
CA GLY A 228 4.15 -4.33 1.07
C GLY A 228 3.94 -3.01 0.37
N PHE A 229 3.45 -3.05 -0.87
CA PHE A 229 2.88 -1.86 -1.51
C PHE A 229 1.55 -2.17 -2.20
N TRP A 230 0.72 -1.14 -2.29
CA TRP A 230 -0.60 -1.15 -2.92
C TRP A 230 -0.72 -0.15 -4.05
N ASN A 231 0.16 0.84 -4.15
CA ASN A 231 0.17 1.80 -5.25
C ASN A 231 1.42 1.66 -6.13
N TYR A 232 2.61 1.89 -5.58
CA TYR A 232 3.83 1.72 -6.34
C TYR A 232 5.08 1.51 -5.49
N PHE A 233 6.07 0.88 -6.13
CA PHE A 233 7.46 0.85 -5.70
C PHE A 233 8.32 1.55 -6.76
N SER A 234 9.28 2.39 -6.37
CA SER A 234 10.20 3.03 -7.31
C SER A 234 11.66 3.05 -6.86
N ILE A 235 12.57 3.07 -7.84
CA ILE A 235 14.02 3.19 -7.65
C ILE A 235 14.55 4.30 -8.55
N GLY A 236 15.41 5.16 -8.01
CA GLY A 236 16.23 6.10 -8.78
C GLY A 236 15.81 7.57 -8.60
N MET A 237 15.82 8.31 -9.71
CA MET A 237 15.63 9.76 -9.74
C MET A 237 14.39 10.25 -8.98
N ASP A 238 13.22 9.66 -9.21
CA ASP A 238 11.97 10.10 -8.59
C ASP A 238 11.96 9.88 -7.07
N ALA A 239 12.51 8.73 -6.63
CA ALA A 239 12.69 8.41 -5.22
C ALA A 239 13.68 9.39 -4.55
N GLN A 240 14.72 9.84 -5.25
CA GLN A 240 15.65 10.85 -4.74
C GLN A 240 14.97 12.20 -4.51
N VAL A 241 14.11 12.65 -5.44
CA VAL A 241 13.33 13.89 -5.27
C VAL A 241 12.42 13.78 -4.06
N SER A 242 11.75 12.63 -3.91
CA SER A 242 10.92 12.36 -2.74
C SER A 242 11.72 12.32 -1.45
N TYR A 243 12.91 11.72 -1.44
CA TYR A 243 13.77 11.65 -0.25
C TYR A 243 14.13 13.05 0.24
N LYS A 244 14.63 13.93 -0.65
CA LYS A 244 14.98 15.30 -0.26
C LYS A 244 13.78 16.09 0.24
N PHE A 245 12.62 15.96 -0.42
CA PHE A 245 11.39 16.59 0.03
C PHE A 245 10.98 16.10 1.43
N HIS A 246 11.05 14.79 1.68
CA HIS A 246 10.71 14.20 2.97
C HIS A 246 11.67 14.63 4.07
N SER A 247 12.98 14.67 3.80
CA SER A 247 13.99 15.16 4.75
C SER A 247 13.77 16.64 5.11
N GLU A 248 13.52 17.50 4.12
CA GLU A 248 13.17 18.91 4.35
C GLU A 248 11.90 19.05 5.19
N ARG A 249 10.87 18.25 4.90
CA ARG A 249 9.62 18.25 5.67
C ARG A 249 9.81 17.81 7.13
N LYS A 250 10.73 16.87 7.38
CA LYS A 250 11.09 16.46 8.74
C LYS A 250 11.85 17.55 9.49
N LEU A 251 12.76 18.25 8.81
CA LEU A 251 13.58 19.32 9.40
C LEU A 251 12.79 20.61 9.66
N HIS A 252 11.84 20.94 8.77
CA HIS A 252 11.12 22.20 8.78
C HIS A 252 9.59 22.01 8.67
N PRO A 253 8.94 21.25 9.57
CA PRO A 253 7.53 20.91 9.47
C PRO A 253 6.60 22.13 9.39
N GLU A 254 7.01 23.27 9.96
CA GLU A 254 6.29 24.54 9.91
C GLU A 254 6.09 25.09 8.49
N ARG A 255 6.98 24.77 7.56
CA ARG A 255 6.89 25.20 6.15
C ARG A 255 5.94 24.34 5.33
N PHE A 256 5.62 23.13 5.79
CA PHE A 256 4.91 22.14 4.98
C PHE A 256 3.43 21.94 5.38
N LYS A 257 2.79 23.01 5.86
CA LYS A 257 1.38 22.97 6.31
C LYS A 257 0.37 22.95 5.16
N HIS A 258 0.72 23.54 4.01
CA HIS A 258 -0.22 23.69 2.90
C HIS A 258 0.13 22.78 1.73
N GLN A 259 -0.84 21.97 1.28
CA GLN A 259 -0.64 21.00 0.20
C GLN A 259 -0.11 21.63 -1.11
N LEU A 260 -0.63 22.80 -1.51
CA LEU A 260 -0.18 23.49 -2.73
C LEU A 260 1.28 23.95 -2.63
N TYR A 261 1.65 24.51 -1.48
CA TYR A 261 3.04 24.88 -1.22
C TYR A 261 3.96 23.66 -1.22
N ASN A 262 3.50 22.55 -0.62
CA ASN A 262 4.24 21.30 -0.61
C ASN A 262 4.46 20.75 -2.02
N GLN A 263 3.43 20.77 -2.88
CA GLN A 263 3.52 20.36 -4.28
C GLN A 263 4.49 21.28 -5.07
N SER A 264 4.44 22.60 -4.82
CA SER A 264 5.38 23.55 -5.42
C SER A 264 6.82 23.31 -4.99
N CYS A 265 7.05 23.06 -3.69
CA CYS A 265 8.37 22.74 -3.16
C CYS A 265 8.91 21.43 -3.76
N TYR A 266 8.06 20.40 -3.89
CA TYR A 266 8.42 19.15 -4.56
C TYR A 266 8.83 19.38 -6.02
N LEU A 267 8.07 20.17 -6.77
CA LEU A 267 8.40 20.52 -8.16
C LEU A 267 9.72 21.28 -8.23
N ARG A 268 9.93 22.27 -7.35
CA ARG A 268 11.17 23.04 -7.24
C ARG A 268 12.37 22.13 -6.99
N LEU A 269 12.25 21.17 -6.07
CA LEU A 269 13.30 20.19 -5.79
C LEU A 269 13.57 19.27 -6.99
N GLY A 270 12.55 18.91 -7.77
CA GLY A 270 12.74 18.22 -9.04
C GLY A 270 13.58 19.05 -10.02
N CYS A 271 13.33 20.36 -10.09
CA CYS A 271 14.05 21.29 -10.95
C CYS A 271 15.51 21.53 -10.53
N THR A 272 15.78 21.68 -9.24
CA THR A 272 17.11 22.07 -8.72
C THR A 272 18.09 20.90 -8.59
N GLN A 273 17.62 19.66 -8.63
CA GLN A 273 18.49 18.47 -8.55
C GLN A 273 19.24 18.15 -9.84
N GLY A 274 19.24 19.06 -10.81
CA GLY A 274 19.93 18.87 -12.08
C GLY A 274 19.24 17.84 -12.97
N TRP A 275 18.07 17.29 -12.62
CA TRP A 275 17.39 16.31 -13.46
C TRP A 275 16.83 16.88 -14.78
N PHE A 276 16.76 18.20 -14.90
CA PHE A 276 16.47 18.92 -16.15
C PHE A 276 17.73 19.31 -16.95
N PHE A 277 18.89 19.34 -16.30
CA PHE A 277 20.16 19.87 -16.84
C PHE A 277 21.37 18.94 -16.55
N ALA A 278 21.13 17.65 -16.32
CA ALA A 278 22.14 16.75 -15.81
C ALA A 278 23.27 16.66 -16.85
N PRO A 279 24.55 16.84 -16.45
CA PRO A 279 25.64 16.68 -17.39
C PRO A 279 25.57 15.27 -18.02
N LEU A 280 25.72 15.21 -19.34
CA LEU A 280 25.64 14.01 -20.18
C LEU A 280 26.53 12.84 -19.68
N LYS A 281 27.47 13.13 -18.77
CA LYS A 281 28.54 12.25 -18.28
C LYS A 281 28.33 11.64 -16.89
N SER A 282 27.26 11.96 -16.14
CA SER A 282 27.04 11.29 -14.84
C SER A 282 26.48 9.88 -15.05
N SER A 283 27.36 8.88 -15.02
CA SER A 283 27.08 7.43 -15.06
C SER A 283 26.42 6.91 -13.78
N ALA A 284 26.77 7.51 -12.64
CA ALA A 284 26.51 7.01 -11.28
C ALA A 284 25.04 6.73 -10.89
N TRP A 285 24.05 7.02 -11.74
CA TRP A 285 22.62 6.90 -11.40
C TRP A 285 21.77 6.25 -12.49
N LYS A 286 22.39 5.60 -13.48
CA LYS A 286 21.66 4.86 -14.52
C LYS A 286 21.27 3.48 -13.99
N ILE A 287 20.00 3.12 -14.06
CA ILE A 287 19.50 1.87 -13.47
C ILE A 287 20.17 0.65 -14.11
N ALA A 288 20.38 0.67 -15.43
CA ALA A 288 21.04 -0.41 -16.16
C ALA A 288 22.52 -0.63 -15.77
N GLN A 289 23.15 0.34 -15.11
CA GLN A 289 24.52 0.22 -14.59
C GLN A 289 24.53 -0.20 -13.11
N LEU A 290 23.45 0.10 -12.38
CA LEU A 290 23.33 -0.20 -10.95
C LEU A 290 22.84 -1.63 -10.68
N ALA A 291 21.98 -2.18 -11.55
CA ALA A 291 21.38 -3.48 -11.32
C ALA A 291 21.06 -4.24 -12.61
N THR A 292 21.20 -5.56 -12.55
CA THR A 292 20.50 -6.45 -13.47
C THR A 292 19.07 -6.60 -13.00
N VAL A 293 18.11 -6.40 -13.90
CA VAL A 293 16.69 -6.49 -13.58
C VAL A 293 16.10 -7.66 -14.33
N LYS A 294 15.45 -8.57 -13.61
CA LYS A 294 14.80 -9.75 -14.17
C LYS A 294 13.31 -9.67 -13.94
N ILE A 295 12.51 -10.17 -14.88
CA ILE A 295 11.05 -10.26 -14.76
C ILE A 295 10.58 -11.68 -15.01
N MET A 296 9.44 -12.02 -14.43
CA MET A 296 8.78 -13.29 -14.67
C MET A 296 7.84 -13.19 -15.87
N LYS A 297 8.05 -14.02 -16.90
CA LYS A 297 7.10 -14.17 -18.00
C LYS A 297 5.88 -15.00 -17.57
N LYS A 298 4.81 -14.91 -18.36
CA LYS A 298 3.55 -15.67 -18.15
C LYS A 298 3.78 -17.19 -18.02
N HIS A 299 4.78 -17.73 -18.70
CA HIS A 299 5.14 -19.17 -18.66
C HIS A 299 6.00 -19.57 -17.44
N GLY A 300 6.21 -18.68 -16.47
CA GLY A 300 6.97 -18.96 -15.24
C GLY A 300 8.49 -18.96 -15.40
N GLN A 301 9.02 -18.46 -16.52
CA GLN A 301 10.45 -18.30 -16.76
C GLN A 301 10.93 -16.88 -16.45
N TRP A 302 12.08 -16.78 -15.77
CA TRP A 302 12.77 -15.50 -15.55
C TRP A 302 13.52 -15.08 -16.81
N GLU A 303 13.39 -13.81 -17.19
CA GLU A 303 14.16 -13.20 -18.27
C GLU A 303 14.79 -11.88 -17.82
N ASP A 304 15.91 -11.51 -18.43
CA ASP A 304 16.50 -10.19 -18.23
C ASP A 304 15.63 -9.11 -18.90
N LEU A 305 15.25 -8.10 -18.12
CA LEU A 305 14.51 -6.95 -18.61
C LEU A 305 15.44 -6.02 -19.38
N ASN A 306 15.14 -5.80 -20.67
CA ASN A 306 15.88 -4.83 -21.48
C ASN A 306 15.56 -3.39 -21.05
N ILE A 307 16.47 -2.80 -20.27
CA ILE A 307 16.37 -1.42 -19.80
C ILE A 307 17.19 -0.50 -20.70
N PRO A 308 16.58 0.53 -21.33
CA PRO A 308 17.34 1.53 -22.07
C PRO A 308 18.41 2.19 -21.20
N GLN A 309 19.61 2.37 -21.74
CA GLN A 309 20.77 2.96 -21.04
C GLN A 309 20.55 4.41 -20.55
N SER A 310 19.50 5.07 -21.04
CA SER A 310 19.08 6.40 -20.58
C SER A 310 18.11 6.36 -19.38
N THR A 311 17.67 5.18 -18.95
CA THR A 311 16.73 5.04 -17.83
C THR A 311 17.41 5.35 -16.50
N ARG A 312 16.85 6.30 -15.77
CA ARG A 312 17.34 6.79 -14.47
C ARG A 312 16.36 6.55 -13.32
N SER A 313 15.15 6.10 -13.64
CA SER A 313 14.17 5.66 -12.65
C SER A 313 13.33 4.53 -13.23
N ILE A 314 12.99 3.56 -12.40
CA ILE A 314 11.99 2.53 -12.66
C ILE A 314 10.91 2.63 -11.60
N VAL A 315 9.65 2.60 -12.04
CA VAL A 315 8.45 2.60 -11.19
C VAL A 315 7.63 1.36 -11.52
N CYS A 316 7.37 0.53 -10.52
CA CYS A 316 6.46 -0.61 -10.56
C CYS A 316 5.11 -0.14 -9.99
N LEU A 317 4.05 -0.16 -10.79
CA LEU A 317 2.76 0.48 -10.50
C LEU A 317 1.67 -0.58 -10.41
N ASN A 318 0.87 -0.52 -9.36
CA ASN A 318 -0.35 -1.29 -9.19
C ASN A 318 -1.61 -0.46 -9.50
N LEU A 319 -1.58 0.84 -9.21
CA LEU A 319 -2.72 1.74 -9.46
C LEU A 319 -2.40 2.73 -10.58
N PRO A 320 -3.42 3.25 -11.29
CA PRO A 320 -3.23 4.19 -12.39
C PRO A 320 -2.93 5.63 -11.92
N SER A 321 -2.11 5.79 -10.88
CA SER A 321 -1.91 7.06 -10.17
C SER A 321 -0.52 7.19 -9.56
N PHE A 322 0.25 8.15 -10.08
CA PHE A 322 1.59 8.51 -9.64
C PHE A 322 1.74 10.04 -9.60
N ALA A 323 2.66 10.54 -8.77
CA ALA A 323 2.98 11.97 -8.66
C ALA A 323 1.75 12.90 -8.48
N GLY A 324 0.74 12.45 -7.73
CA GLY A 324 -0.46 13.23 -7.47
C GLY A 324 -1.57 13.00 -8.47
N GLY A 325 -1.72 11.77 -8.96
CA GLY A 325 -2.83 11.38 -9.85
C GLY A 325 -2.56 11.46 -11.35
N LEU A 326 -1.29 11.47 -11.77
CA LEU A 326 -0.90 11.28 -13.16
C LEU A 326 -0.78 9.79 -13.46
N ASN A 327 -1.08 9.37 -14.70
CA ASN A 327 -0.96 7.97 -15.10
C ASN A 327 0.31 7.74 -15.94
N PRO A 328 1.39 7.22 -15.36
CA PRO A 328 2.65 7.00 -16.07
C PRO A 328 2.62 5.84 -17.06
N TRP A 329 1.69 4.89 -16.91
CA TRP A 329 1.48 3.84 -17.89
C TRP A 329 0.75 4.35 -19.13
N GLY A 330 -0.24 5.22 -18.95
CA GLY A 330 -1.11 5.74 -20.01
C GLY A 330 -1.81 4.62 -20.81
N THR A 331 -2.18 4.90 -22.05
CA THR A 331 -2.86 3.91 -22.92
C THR A 331 -1.89 3.35 -23.96
N PRO A 332 -1.55 2.04 -23.92
CA PRO A 332 -0.64 1.45 -24.89
C PRO A 332 -1.29 1.36 -26.28
N ASN A 333 -0.47 1.54 -27.33
CA ASN A 333 -0.93 1.38 -28.71
C ASN A 333 -1.13 -0.12 -29.02
N ARG A 334 -2.29 -0.50 -29.56
CA ARG A 334 -2.68 -1.88 -29.88
C ARG A 334 -1.60 -2.70 -30.60
N LYS A 335 -0.89 -2.12 -31.57
CA LYS A 335 0.20 -2.82 -32.30
C LYS A 335 1.43 -3.07 -31.41
N LYS A 336 1.76 -2.15 -30.51
CA LYS A 336 2.89 -2.29 -29.57
C LYS A 336 2.54 -3.20 -28.39
N SER A 337 1.26 -3.27 -28.01
CA SER A 337 0.79 -4.19 -26.96
C SER A 337 1.00 -5.64 -27.37
N ILE A 338 0.61 -6.01 -28.60
CA ILE A 338 0.74 -7.38 -29.12
C ILE A 338 2.21 -7.81 -29.17
N ASN A 339 3.11 -6.97 -29.69
CA ASN A 339 4.53 -7.31 -29.83
C ASN A 339 5.28 -7.40 -28.48
N ARG A 340 4.67 -6.95 -27.37
CA ARG A 340 5.29 -6.89 -26.04
C ARG A 340 4.45 -7.58 -24.97
N ASP A 341 3.46 -8.36 -25.38
CA ASP A 341 2.52 -9.09 -24.51
C ASP A 341 1.82 -8.22 -23.43
N LEU A 342 1.61 -6.93 -23.70
CA LEU A 342 0.99 -6.00 -22.75
C LEU A 342 -0.54 -6.14 -22.80
N THR A 343 -1.16 -6.27 -21.63
CA THR A 343 -2.62 -6.23 -21.47
C THR A 343 -3.07 -4.82 -21.06
N ASN A 344 -4.38 -4.63 -20.95
CA ASN A 344 -4.89 -3.44 -20.27
C ASN A 344 -4.48 -3.51 -18.79
N PRO A 345 -4.18 -2.36 -18.15
CA PRO A 345 -3.88 -2.32 -16.72
C PRO A 345 -5.17 -2.55 -15.92
N TYR A 346 -5.14 -3.54 -15.05
CA TYR A 346 -6.18 -3.81 -14.06
C TYR A 346 -5.56 -3.80 -12.67
N VAL A 347 -6.37 -3.58 -11.65
CA VAL A 347 -5.87 -3.53 -10.26
C VAL A 347 -5.93 -4.89 -9.57
N ASP A 348 -6.44 -5.93 -10.24
CA ASP A 348 -6.77 -7.24 -9.70
C ASP A 348 -6.44 -8.42 -10.66
N ASP A 349 -5.53 -8.21 -11.62
CA ASP A 349 -5.14 -9.22 -12.62
C ASP A 349 -3.86 -10.00 -12.29
N GLY A 350 -3.26 -9.76 -11.13
CA GLY A 350 -2.02 -10.37 -10.68
C GLY A 350 -0.78 -9.84 -11.42
N LEU A 351 -0.86 -8.68 -12.06
CA LEU A 351 0.24 -8.02 -12.76
C LEU A 351 0.44 -6.57 -12.29
N PHE A 352 1.66 -6.07 -12.31
CA PHE A 352 1.95 -4.63 -12.18
C PHE A 352 2.67 -4.09 -13.42
N GLU A 353 2.51 -2.79 -13.65
CA GLU A 353 3.13 -2.07 -14.75
C GLU A 353 4.53 -1.58 -14.39
N VAL A 354 5.52 -1.89 -15.23
CA VAL A 354 6.91 -1.42 -15.06
C VAL A 354 7.20 -0.29 -16.04
N VAL A 355 7.45 0.91 -15.52
CA VAL A 355 7.68 2.13 -16.29
C VAL A 355 9.05 2.73 -16.00
N GLY A 356 9.77 3.13 -17.04
CA GLY A 356 11.06 3.79 -16.95
C GLY A 356 11.01 5.29 -17.29
N PHE A 357 11.73 6.10 -16.52
CA PHE A 357 11.94 7.53 -16.77
C PHE A 357 13.41 7.84 -17.06
N ARG A 358 13.65 8.81 -17.95
CA ARG A 358 15.01 9.19 -18.40
C ARG A 358 15.54 10.40 -17.64
N ASP A 359 14.66 11.37 -17.42
CA ASP A 359 14.97 12.66 -16.83
C ASP A 359 13.64 13.30 -16.39
N ALA A 360 13.74 14.47 -15.77
CA ALA A 360 12.56 15.19 -15.31
C ALA A 360 11.69 15.73 -16.47
N TRP A 361 12.25 15.95 -17.66
CA TRP A 361 11.49 16.30 -18.86
C TRP A 361 10.53 15.18 -19.27
N HIS A 362 11.01 13.94 -19.26
CA HIS A 362 10.19 12.75 -19.50
C HIS A 362 9.11 12.58 -18.43
N GLY A 363 9.39 12.96 -17.18
CA GLY A 363 8.36 13.03 -16.13
C GLY A 363 7.29 14.10 -16.40
N LEU A 364 7.68 15.26 -16.94
CA LEU A 364 6.75 16.35 -17.26
C LEU A 364 5.79 15.99 -18.42
N LEU A 365 6.19 15.06 -19.29
CA LEU A 365 5.30 14.58 -20.36
C LEU A 365 3.99 14.03 -19.80
N LEU A 366 3.97 13.52 -18.57
CA LEU A 366 2.75 13.02 -17.91
C LEU A 366 1.65 14.09 -17.74
N LEU A 367 1.98 15.37 -17.83
CA LEU A 367 0.98 16.46 -17.84
C LEU A 367 0.23 16.56 -19.17
N ALA A 368 0.78 16.01 -20.26
CA ALA A 368 0.10 15.98 -21.55
C ALA A 368 -0.95 14.85 -21.59
N PRO A 369 -2.07 15.01 -22.32
CA PRO A 369 -3.16 14.03 -22.36
C PRO A 369 -2.77 12.61 -22.81
N LYS A 370 -1.67 12.47 -23.56
CA LYS A 370 -1.12 11.18 -24.03
C LYS A 370 0.28 10.91 -23.48
N GLY A 371 0.69 11.70 -22.49
CA GLY A 371 1.95 11.54 -21.79
C GLY A 371 2.04 10.21 -21.09
N HIS A 372 3.15 9.51 -21.27
CA HIS A 372 3.44 8.27 -20.56
C HIS A 372 4.95 8.10 -20.42
N GLY A 373 5.37 7.33 -19.43
CA GLY A 373 6.76 6.90 -19.32
C GLY A 373 7.11 5.83 -20.35
N THR A 374 8.35 5.34 -20.34
CA THR A 374 8.73 4.19 -21.18
C THR A 374 8.17 2.91 -20.58
N ARG A 375 7.22 2.26 -21.24
CA ARG A 375 6.70 0.95 -20.83
C ARG A 375 7.79 -0.10 -21.01
N LEU A 376 8.27 -0.66 -19.90
CA LEU A 376 9.33 -1.68 -19.89
C LEU A 376 8.72 -3.08 -19.90
N ALA A 377 7.75 -3.34 -19.02
CA ALA A 377 7.10 -4.64 -18.89
C ALA A 377 5.78 -4.55 -18.13
N GLN A 378 5.03 -5.65 -18.15
CA GLN A 378 3.92 -5.93 -17.25
C GLN A 378 4.14 -7.37 -16.73
N THR A 379 4.20 -7.57 -15.41
CA THR A 379 4.66 -8.84 -14.83
C THR A 379 4.10 -9.06 -13.42
N SER A 380 4.08 -10.32 -12.97
CA SER A 380 3.72 -10.70 -11.60
C SER A 380 4.92 -10.76 -10.66
N ARG A 381 6.16 -10.75 -11.17
CA ARG A 381 7.38 -10.70 -10.35
C ARG A 381 8.52 -9.96 -11.04
N ILE A 382 9.25 -9.16 -10.28
CA ILE A 382 10.47 -8.48 -10.73
C ILE A 382 11.56 -8.64 -9.67
N ARG A 383 12.80 -8.78 -10.11
CA ARG A 383 13.97 -8.88 -9.25
C ARG A 383 15.04 -7.89 -9.70
N PHE A 384 15.49 -7.07 -8.77
CA PHE A 384 16.63 -6.17 -8.93
C PHE A 384 17.83 -6.79 -8.23
N GLU A 385 18.86 -7.16 -8.99
CA GLU A 385 20.14 -7.66 -8.50
C GLU A 385 21.15 -6.52 -8.62
N PHE A 386 21.44 -5.83 -7.51
CA PHE A 386 22.37 -4.70 -7.49
C PHE A 386 23.81 -5.19 -7.47
N HIS A 387 24.63 -4.54 -8.29
CA HIS A 387 26.06 -4.84 -8.42
C HIS A 387 26.89 -3.72 -7.83
N LYS A 388 28.16 -4.01 -7.58
CA LYS A 388 29.15 -2.99 -7.26
C LYS A 388 29.30 -2.02 -8.43
N GLY A 389 29.35 -0.73 -8.11
CA GLY A 389 29.53 0.33 -9.10
C GLY A 389 30.09 1.61 -8.48
N GLU A 390 30.06 2.70 -9.24
CA GLU A 390 30.56 4.02 -8.79
C GLU A 390 29.70 4.67 -7.70
N ALA A 391 28.46 4.24 -7.54
CA ALA A 391 27.56 4.78 -6.53
C ALA A 391 27.66 4.00 -5.22
N ASP A 392 27.60 4.69 -4.09
CA ASP A 392 27.54 4.04 -2.77
C ASP A 392 26.11 3.68 -2.34
N PHE A 393 25.10 4.25 -3.00
CA PHE A 393 23.70 4.10 -2.66
C PHE A 393 22.79 4.39 -3.85
N THR A 394 21.56 3.90 -3.77
CA THR A 394 20.43 4.32 -4.59
C THR A 394 19.32 4.90 -3.70
N PHE A 395 18.28 5.46 -4.31
CA PHE A 395 17.07 5.86 -3.59
C PHE A 395 15.93 4.96 -4.00
N MET A 396 15.12 4.57 -3.01
CA MET A 396 13.95 3.74 -3.21
C MET A 396 12.74 4.37 -2.54
N ARG A 397 11.54 3.96 -2.96
CA ARG A 397 10.29 4.50 -2.42
C ARG A 397 9.17 3.47 -2.50
N ILE A 398 8.37 3.38 -1.45
CA ILE A 398 7.15 2.57 -1.38
C ILE A 398 6.00 3.49 -0.97
N ASP A 399 4.93 3.53 -1.77
CA ASP A 399 3.66 4.22 -1.44
C ASP A 399 3.81 5.61 -0.81
N GLY A 400 4.79 6.38 -1.31
CA GLY A 400 5.04 7.74 -0.85
C GLY A 400 6.18 7.89 0.16
N GLU A 401 6.68 6.82 0.75
CA GLU A 401 7.76 6.79 1.76
C GLU A 401 9.12 6.44 1.14
N PRO A 402 10.05 7.41 1.02
CA PRO A 402 11.35 7.20 0.41
C PRO A 402 12.43 6.83 1.45
N TRP A 403 13.45 6.10 1.02
CA TRP A 403 14.67 5.87 1.79
C TRP A 403 15.92 5.86 0.90
N LYS A 404 17.07 6.02 1.55
CA LYS A 404 18.39 5.90 0.94
C LYS A 404 18.87 4.46 1.13
N GLN A 405 19.01 3.72 0.03
CA GLN A 405 19.38 2.31 0.03
C GLN A 405 20.87 2.14 -0.29
N PRO A 406 21.70 1.62 0.64
CA PRO A 406 23.08 1.26 0.34
C PRO A 406 23.17 0.18 -0.75
N ILE A 407 24.17 0.30 -1.62
CA ILE A 407 24.48 -0.73 -2.63
C ILE A 407 25.82 -1.41 -2.32
N PRO A 408 26.09 -2.61 -2.88
CA PRO A 408 27.32 -3.35 -2.59
C PRO A 408 28.59 -2.56 -2.89
N LYS A 409 29.54 -2.57 -1.95
CA LYS A 409 30.88 -1.98 -2.12
C LYS A 409 31.93 -2.99 -2.58
N ASP A 410 31.73 -4.25 -2.23
CA ASP A 410 32.64 -5.35 -2.53
C ASP A 410 32.01 -6.29 -3.55
N ASP A 411 32.85 -7.00 -4.32
CA ASP A 411 32.40 -7.97 -5.34
C ASP A 411 31.61 -9.14 -4.72
N ASP A 412 31.87 -9.40 -3.43
CA ASP A 412 31.16 -10.37 -2.61
C ASP A 412 29.80 -9.88 -2.11
N GLY A 413 29.56 -8.56 -2.08
CA GLY A 413 28.34 -7.95 -1.58
C GLY A 413 27.18 -8.14 -2.57
N ARG A 414 26.02 -8.54 -2.08
CA ARG A 414 24.80 -8.62 -2.90
C ARG A 414 23.63 -7.96 -2.19
N VAL A 415 22.97 -7.05 -2.89
CA VAL A 415 21.67 -6.51 -2.51
C VAL A 415 20.67 -6.96 -3.56
N VAL A 416 19.65 -7.70 -3.14
CA VAL A 416 18.60 -8.20 -4.02
C VAL A 416 17.26 -7.69 -3.53
N VAL A 417 16.50 -7.04 -4.40
CA VAL A 417 15.11 -6.65 -4.13
C VAL A 417 14.22 -7.46 -5.05
N GLU A 418 13.34 -8.27 -4.48
CA GLU A 418 12.35 -9.05 -5.22
C GLU A 418 10.95 -8.55 -4.87
N ILE A 419 10.13 -8.36 -5.89
CA ILE A 419 8.72 -8.00 -5.76
C ILE A 419 7.91 -9.11 -6.38
N SER A 420 6.87 -9.55 -5.68
CA SER A 420 5.97 -10.60 -6.15
C SER A 420 4.55 -10.38 -5.67
N HIS A 421 3.58 -10.90 -6.43
CA HIS A 421 2.17 -10.90 -6.02
C HIS A 421 2.01 -11.63 -4.68
N HIS A 422 1.23 -11.04 -3.78
CA HIS A 422 1.01 -11.56 -2.43
C HIS A 422 -0.41 -12.06 -2.20
N GLY A 423 -1.39 -11.27 -2.64
CA GLY A 423 -2.80 -11.46 -2.35
C GLY A 423 -3.57 -10.20 -2.69
N GLN A 424 -4.76 -10.04 -2.11
CA GLN A 424 -5.63 -8.90 -2.40
C GLN A 424 -6.17 -8.25 -1.12
N VAL A 425 -6.45 -6.95 -1.19
CA VAL A 425 -7.17 -6.18 -0.16
C VAL A 425 -8.40 -5.53 -0.79
N THR A 426 -9.48 -5.42 -0.04
CA THR A 426 -10.71 -4.75 -0.51
C THR A 426 -10.66 -3.27 -0.17
N MET A 427 -10.84 -2.42 -1.18
CA MET A 427 -10.92 -0.97 -1.06
C MET A 427 -12.35 -0.51 -1.33
N LEU A 428 -12.75 0.60 -0.71
CA LEU A 428 -13.99 1.28 -1.02
C LEU A 428 -13.76 2.30 -2.13
N ALA A 429 -14.58 2.22 -3.17
CA ALA A 429 -14.49 3.02 -4.38
C ALA A 429 -15.78 3.82 -4.60
N THR A 430 -15.63 5.09 -4.97
CA THR A 430 -16.76 5.94 -5.38
C THR A 430 -17.06 5.77 -6.87
N SER A 431 -18.14 6.38 -7.35
CA SER A 431 -18.45 6.45 -8.78
C SER A 431 -17.37 7.15 -9.62
N SER A 432 -16.45 7.92 -8.99
CA SER A 432 -15.35 8.62 -9.66
C SER A 432 -14.04 7.81 -9.68
N CYS A 433 -14.09 6.52 -9.34
CA CYS A 433 -12.94 5.62 -9.34
C CYS A 433 -12.27 5.54 -10.71
N GLN A 434 -10.93 5.56 -10.70
CA GLN A 434 -10.08 5.46 -11.89
C GLN A 434 -9.56 4.03 -12.11
N CYS A 435 -9.61 3.19 -11.07
CA CYS A 435 -9.23 1.78 -11.13
C CYS A 435 -10.20 1.00 -12.01
N LYS A 436 -9.70 -0.06 -12.65
CA LYS A 436 -10.50 -0.98 -13.46
C LYS A 436 -10.29 -2.39 -12.94
N SER A 437 -11.39 -3.12 -12.75
CA SER A 437 -11.32 -4.55 -12.45
C SER A 437 -11.33 -5.37 -13.74
N MET A 438 -10.57 -6.47 -13.76
CA MET A 438 -10.67 -7.46 -14.83
C MET A 438 -12.06 -8.12 -14.87
N HIS A 439 -12.77 -8.15 -13.74
CA HIS A 439 -14.09 -8.75 -13.57
C HIS A 439 -15.25 -7.79 -13.85
N ASP A 440 -14.99 -6.52 -14.18
CA ASP A 440 -16.05 -5.59 -14.53
C ASP A 440 -16.75 -6.01 -15.83
N PRO A 441 -18.09 -6.10 -15.88
CA PRO A 441 -18.81 -6.53 -17.07
C PRO A 441 -18.64 -5.59 -18.28
N SER A 442 -18.12 -4.38 -18.07
CA SER A 442 -17.75 -3.45 -19.16
C SER A 442 -16.36 -3.75 -19.77
N SER A 443 -15.60 -4.69 -19.19
CA SER A 443 -14.24 -5.05 -19.63
C SER A 443 -14.20 -6.08 -20.76
N SER A 444 -15.36 -6.64 -21.17
CA SER A 444 -15.42 -7.69 -22.18
C SER A 444 -15.15 -7.16 -23.61
N SER A 445 -13.93 -7.35 -24.09
CA SER A 445 -13.71 -7.71 -25.49
C SER A 445 -13.67 -9.24 -25.59
N THR A 446 -14.74 -9.84 -26.12
CA THR A 446 -14.85 -11.29 -26.39
C THR A 446 -13.68 -11.78 -27.26
N PRO A 447 -13.25 -13.04 -27.09
CA PRO A 447 -13.74 -14.06 -28.01
C PRO A 447 -14.29 -15.32 -27.33
N ALA A 448 -15.20 -15.93 -28.06
CA ALA A 448 -15.97 -17.16 -27.83
C ALA A 448 -15.46 -18.20 -26.80
N THR A 449 -16.39 -18.61 -25.94
CA THR A 449 -16.62 -19.97 -25.40
C THR A 449 -15.46 -20.96 -25.35
N SER A 450 -15.09 -21.36 -24.12
CA SER A 450 -15.25 -22.75 -23.68
C SER A 450 -15.50 -22.76 -22.18
N GLN A 451 -16.60 -23.41 -21.78
CA GLN A 451 -16.86 -23.77 -20.39
C GLN A 451 -15.87 -24.89 -20.02
N GLY A 452 -15.10 -24.63 -18.96
CA GLY A 452 -14.22 -25.60 -18.32
C GLY A 452 -13.99 -25.08 -16.91
N GLU A 453 -14.81 -25.55 -15.97
CA GLU A 453 -14.54 -25.42 -14.54
C GLU A 453 -13.31 -26.27 -14.24
N GLU A 454 -12.13 -25.66 -14.19
CA GLU A 454 -10.95 -26.29 -13.60
C GLU A 454 -10.84 -25.85 -12.14
N GLU A 455 -11.31 -26.72 -11.25
CA GLU A 455 -11.01 -26.69 -9.83
C GLU A 455 -9.49 -26.78 -9.64
N PHE A 456 -8.89 -25.71 -9.13
CA PHE A 456 -7.50 -25.73 -8.69
C PHE A 456 -7.42 -26.53 -7.37
N SER A 457 -7.19 -27.83 -7.50
CA SER A 457 -6.89 -28.70 -6.35
C SER A 457 -5.58 -28.27 -5.70
N THR A 458 -5.67 -27.68 -4.52
CA THR A 458 -4.51 -27.46 -3.65
C THR A 458 -4.12 -28.79 -3.05
N THR A 459 -3.02 -29.36 -3.52
CA THR A 459 -2.39 -30.49 -2.85
C THR A 459 -1.82 -30.02 -1.51
N ASP A 460 -2.34 -30.62 -0.44
CA ASP A 460 -1.86 -30.50 0.93
C ASP A 460 -0.36 -30.82 0.99
N ASP A 461 0.42 -29.89 1.54
CA ASP A 461 1.76 -30.18 2.02
C ASP A 461 1.84 -29.73 3.48
N SER A 462 1.79 -30.70 4.37
CA SER A 462 1.78 -30.56 5.83
C SER A 462 3.08 -29.94 6.34
N SER A 463 3.15 -28.61 6.39
CA SER A 463 4.11 -27.83 7.19
C SER A 463 3.55 -26.42 7.50
N SER A 464 2.45 -26.39 8.25
CA SER A 464 1.50 -25.26 8.34
C SER A 464 1.92 -24.07 9.22
N GLU A 465 2.97 -24.17 10.04
CA GLU A 465 3.38 -23.02 10.88
C GLU A 465 4.54 -22.22 10.29
N ASN A 466 5.55 -22.92 9.77
CA ASN A 466 6.79 -22.29 9.29
C ASN A 466 6.63 -21.64 7.89
N SER A 467 5.67 -22.11 7.09
CA SER A 467 5.33 -21.52 5.78
C SER A 467 4.50 -20.23 5.87
N GLU A 468 3.78 -20.05 6.98
CA GLU A 468 2.87 -18.93 7.17
C GLU A 468 3.56 -17.69 7.72
N GLN A 469 4.62 -17.84 8.51
CA GLN A 469 5.48 -16.74 8.96
C GLN A 469 6.23 -16.07 7.79
N ARG A 470 6.40 -16.80 6.66
CA ARG A 470 7.03 -16.38 5.40
C ARG A 470 6.14 -15.52 4.49
N ARG A 471 4.84 -15.38 4.82
CA ARG A 471 3.82 -14.69 4.00
C ARG A 471 3.23 -13.45 4.71
N LYS A 472 3.99 -12.73 5.52
CA LYS A 472 3.56 -11.45 6.10
C LYS A 472 4.38 -10.32 5.52
N PHE A 473 3.77 -9.14 5.40
CA PHE A 473 4.48 -7.90 5.14
C PHE A 473 5.32 -7.47 6.35
N GLY A 474 4.92 -7.84 7.56
CA GLY A 474 5.56 -7.44 8.81
C GLY A 474 4.91 -6.24 9.49
N ALA A 475 3.76 -5.79 8.99
CA ALA A 475 3.02 -4.63 9.48
C ALA A 475 2.27 -4.90 10.79
N ALA A 476 2.05 -6.18 11.15
CA ALA A 476 1.44 -6.59 12.42
C ALA A 476 2.31 -7.61 13.16
N ASP A 477 2.64 -7.29 14.42
CA ASP A 477 3.49 -8.12 15.29
C ASP A 477 2.78 -9.40 15.74
N THR A 478 1.48 -9.33 16.01
CA THR A 478 0.69 -10.49 16.45
C THR A 478 0.44 -11.48 15.30
N PHE A 479 0.88 -12.73 15.46
CA PHE A 479 0.62 -13.82 14.51
C PHE A 479 -0.68 -14.55 14.86
N LYS A 480 -1.53 -14.70 13.84
CA LYS A 480 -2.69 -15.60 13.76
C LYS A 480 -3.86 -15.37 14.72
N TYR A 481 -5.03 -15.30 14.13
CA TYR A 481 -6.33 -15.43 14.79
C TYR A 481 -6.63 -16.89 15.23
N THR A 482 -5.86 -17.89 14.76
CA THR A 482 -6.17 -19.32 14.98
C THR A 482 -5.73 -19.88 16.34
N ASP A 483 -4.85 -19.22 17.08
CA ASP A 483 -4.23 -19.82 18.27
C ASP A 483 -4.98 -19.51 19.58
N ALA A 484 -5.97 -18.61 19.53
CA ALA A 484 -6.77 -18.23 20.69
C ALA A 484 -8.03 -19.08 20.91
N ILE A 485 -8.36 -19.99 19.98
CA ILE A 485 -9.54 -20.88 20.10
C ILE A 485 -9.12 -22.31 20.52
N GLN A 486 -7.90 -22.75 20.20
CA GLN A 486 -7.43 -24.07 20.64
C GLN A 486 -7.04 -24.11 22.13
N SER A 487 -6.70 -22.97 22.75
CA SER A 487 -6.43 -22.88 24.19
C SER A 487 -7.69 -22.78 25.07
N LEU A 488 -8.89 -22.76 24.49
CA LEU A 488 -10.17 -22.82 25.22
C LEU A 488 -10.76 -24.24 25.28
N LYS A 489 -9.97 -25.28 24.96
CA LYS A 489 -10.38 -26.69 25.05
C LYS A 489 -9.83 -27.44 26.27
N LEU A 490 -9.09 -26.76 27.15
CA LEU A 490 -8.62 -27.32 28.41
C LEU A 490 -8.79 -26.24 29.48
N ASP A 491 -9.99 -26.18 30.04
CA ASP A 491 -10.27 -26.12 31.49
C ASP A 491 -11.78 -25.98 31.73
#